data_AF-A0A093YTA4-F1
#
_entry.id   AF-A0A093YTA4-F1
#
_cell.length_a   1.000
_cell.length_b   1.000
_cell.length_c   1.000
_cell.angle_alpha   90.00
_cell.angle_beta   90.00
_cell.angle_gamma   90.00
#
_symmetry.space_group_name_H-M   'P 1'
#
loop_
_entity.id
_entity.type
_entity.pdbx_description
1 polymer ?
#
loop_
_entity_poly.entity_id
_entity_poly.type
_entity_poly.pdbx_seq_one_letter_code
_entity_poly.pdbx_strand_id
1 'polypeptide(L)'
;WAFVEKEKPAFRVNSVLPDANFGTVLSTQGNSSTGGWLRDVFAGNVGFVKGLPPAWYINVADTARLHVAALLNTKVENERIFGFAAPYTWNGILAILRSLYPGKTFPEDFPVSEVTKVKVPSERAESLLKEVFGKGWVSLEDSVKETVAGLE
;
A
#
# COMPACT_ATOMS: atom_id res chain seq x y z
N TRP A 1 -15.27 6.21 16.55
CA TRP A 1 -15.64 5.51 17.80
C TRP A 1 -16.86 6.08 18.49
N ALA A 2 -17.05 7.40 18.54
CA ALA A 2 -18.26 8.03 19.11
C ALA A 2 -19.61 7.40 18.67
N PHE A 3 -19.74 7.00 17.39
CA PHE A 3 -20.93 6.28 16.91
C PHE A 3 -21.16 4.96 17.67
N VAL A 4 -20.12 4.13 17.84
CA VAL A 4 -20.24 2.83 18.52
C VAL A 4 -20.57 3.02 20.00
N GLU A 5 -19.90 3.97 20.66
CA GLU A 5 -20.12 4.30 22.07
C GLU A 5 -21.54 4.77 22.34
N LYS A 6 -22.08 5.61 21.44
CA LYS A 6 -23.41 6.20 21.55
C LYS A 6 -24.52 5.24 21.15
N GLU A 7 -24.41 4.64 19.98
CA GLU A 7 -25.51 3.89 19.35
C GLU A 7 -25.51 2.39 19.73
N LYS A 8 -24.40 1.89 20.29
CA LYS A 8 -24.24 0.49 20.77
C LYS A 8 -24.77 -0.55 19.77
N PRO A 9 -24.30 -0.55 18.52
CA PRO A 9 -24.79 -1.46 17.49
C PRO A 9 -24.52 -2.93 17.88
N ALA A 10 -25.36 -3.84 17.37
CA ALA A 10 -25.17 -5.29 17.56
C ALA A 10 -23.99 -5.88 16.77
N PHE A 11 -23.30 -5.07 15.96
CA PHE A 11 -22.13 -5.47 15.18
C PHE A 11 -20.86 -4.80 15.72
N ARG A 12 -19.72 -5.50 15.55
CA ARG A 12 -18.40 -4.92 15.80
C ARG A 12 -18.00 -3.98 14.67
N VAL A 13 -17.30 -2.91 15.01
CA VAL A 13 -16.76 -1.97 14.03
C VAL A 13 -15.24 -1.99 14.11
N ASN A 14 -14.59 -2.07 12.95
CA ASN A 14 -13.15 -1.93 12.79
C ASN A 14 -12.88 -1.00 11.61
N SER A 15 -11.70 -0.39 11.58
CA SER A 15 -11.26 0.44 10.46
C SER A 15 -9.90 -0.01 9.97
N VAL A 16 -9.75 -0.16 8.66
CA VAL A 16 -8.46 -0.38 8.00
C VAL A 16 -8.05 0.93 7.35
N LEU A 17 -6.87 1.41 7.71
CA LEU A 17 -6.29 2.66 7.22
C LEU A 17 -5.06 2.29 6.41
N PRO A 18 -5.18 2.04 5.09
CA PRO A 18 -4.03 1.79 4.25
C PRO A 18 -3.40 3.11 3.78
N ASP A 19 -2.09 3.08 3.51
CA ASP A 19 -1.40 4.13 2.73
C ASP A 19 -1.44 3.78 1.23
N ALA A 20 -0.41 4.12 0.46
CA ALA A 20 -0.34 3.85 -0.97
C ALA A 20 -0.43 2.34 -1.27
N ASN A 21 -1.48 1.94 -1.97
CA ASN A 21 -1.70 0.54 -2.35
C ASN A 21 -0.99 0.24 -3.66
N PHE A 22 -0.01 -0.65 -3.63
CA PHE A 22 0.66 -1.20 -4.81
C PHE A 22 0.41 -2.71 -4.88
N GLY A 23 0.37 -3.29 -6.07
CA GLY A 23 0.10 -4.70 -6.30
C GLY A 23 -0.80 -4.89 -7.52
N THR A 24 -1.28 -6.12 -7.72
CA THR A 24 -2.01 -6.51 -8.94
C THR A 24 -3.15 -5.55 -9.28
N VAL A 25 -3.12 -5.03 -10.52
CA VAL A 25 -4.19 -4.22 -11.10
C VAL A 25 -5.18 -5.15 -11.81
N LEU A 26 -6.41 -5.23 -11.30
CA LEU A 26 -7.44 -6.13 -11.86
C LEU A 26 -8.21 -5.51 -13.04
N SER A 27 -8.19 -4.19 -13.15
CA SER A 27 -8.82 -3.46 -14.24
C SER A 27 -8.07 -2.16 -14.49
N THR A 28 -7.75 -1.91 -15.75
CA THR A 28 -7.18 -0.65 -16.22
C THR A 28 -8.26 0.38 -16.58
N GLN A 29 -9.54 0.03 -16.44
CA GLN A 29 -10.64 0.97 -16.62
C GLN A 29 -10.72 1.92 -15.42
N GLY A 30 -10.12 3.09 -15.57
CA GLY A 30 -10.07 4.15 -14.56
C GLY A 30 -8.63 4.59 -14.24
N ASN A 31 -8.46 5.86 -13.88
CA ASN A 31 -7.14 6.49 -13.72
C ASN A 31 -6.85 7.02 -12.31
N SER A 32 -7.64 6.66 -11.29
CA SER A 32 -7.64 7.40 -10.02
C SER A 32 -7.19 6.61 -8.79
N SER A 33 -6.50 5.48 -8.96
CA SER A 33 -5.93 4.72 -7.83
C SER A 33 -4.42 4.97 -7.68
N THR A 34 -3.87 4.59 -6.53
CA THR A 34 -2.42 4.60 -6.25
C THR A 34 -1.64 3.71 -7.22
N GLY A 35 -2.24 2.61 -7.71
CA GLY A 35 -1.66 1.77 -8.76
C GLY A 35 -1.50 2.51 -10.09
N GLY A 36 -2.38 3.48 -10.37
CA GLY A 36 -2.24 4.39 -11.51
C GLY A 36 -1.00 5.27 -11.45
N TRP A 37 -0.50 5.60 -10.25
CA TRP A 37 0.74 6.37 -10.10
C TRP A 37 1.95 5.57 -10.58
N LEU A 38 2.01 4.28 -10.23
CA LEU A 38 3.06 3.37 -10.72
C LEU A 38 2.98 3.16 -12.23
N ARG A 39 1.78 3.07 -12.79
CA ARG A 39 1.59 3.04 -14.25
C ARG A 39 2.17 4.27 -14.92
N ASP A 40 1.87 5.46 -14.39
CA ASP A 40 2.34 6.71 -14.97
C ASP A 40 3.87 6.81 -14.86
N VAL A 41 4.45 6.43 -13.71
CA VAL A 41 5.92 6.33 -13.53
C VAL A 41 6.53 5.33 -14.51
N PHE A 42 5.92 4.16 -14.70
CA PHE A 42 6.39 3.14 -15.65
C PHE A 42 6.35 3.65 -17.10
N ALA A 43 5.38 4.50 -17.43
CA ALA A 43 5.29 5.19 -18.73
C ALA A 43 6.25 6.39 -18.86
N GLY A 44 6.99 6.74 -17.80
CA GLY A 44 7.90 7.90 -17.75
C GLY A 44 7.24 9.22 -17.32
N ASN A 45 5.94 9.20 -17.01
CA ASN A 45 5.16 10.36 -16.59
C ASN A 45 5.25 10.59 -15.08
N VAL A 46 6.27 11.33 -14.65
CA VAL A 46 6.57 11.55 -13.22
C VAL A 46 6.02 12.85 -12.63
N GLY A 47 5.30 13.65 -13.42
CA GLY A 47 4.87 15.00 -13.02
C GLY A 47 4.04 15.04 -11.74
N PHE A 48 3.07 14.12 -11.62
CA PHE A 48 2.19 14.04 -10.46
C PHE A 48 2.94 13.57 -9.20
N VAL A 49 3.70 12.48 -9.31
CA VAL A 49 4.36 11.85 -8.15
C VAL A 49 5.45 12.70 -7.53
N LYS A 50 6.06 13.62 -8.30
CA LYS A 50 7.02 14.61 -7.79
C LYS A 50 6.41 15.58 -6.77
N GLY A 51 5.10 15.80 -6.80
CA GLY A 51 4.39 16.66 -5.86
C GLY A 51 3.86 15.93 -4.62
N LEU A 52 3.98 14.59 -4.56
CA LEU A 52 3.49 13.81 -3.44
C LEU A 52 4.47 13.86 -2.25
N PRO A 53 3.97 13.97 -1.01
CA PRO A 53 4.82 13.92 0.17
C PRO A 53 5.40 12.50 0.37
N PRO A 54 6.52 12.36 1.11
CA PRO A 54 7.00 11.06 1.55
C PRO A 54 5.91 10.26 2.30
N ALA A 55 5.78 8.98 1.97
CA ALA A 55 4.69 8.12 2.43
C ALA A 55 5.14 6.69 2.72
N TRP A 56 4.22 5.85 3.18
CA TRP A 56 4.38 4.40 3.28
C TRP A 56 3.69 3.71 2.10
N TYR A 57 4.06 2.46 1.85
CA TYR A 57 3.31 1.59 0.94
C TYR A 57 2.62 0.47 1.71
N ILE A 58 1.68 -0.17 1.05
CA ILE A 58 1.14 -1.48 1.41
C ILE A 58 0.81 -2.25 0.14
N ASN A 59 0.95 -3.58 0.18
CA ASN A 59 0.47 -4.42 -0.91
C ASN A 59 -1.07 -4.48 -0.92
N VAL A 60 -1.70 -4.34 -2.08
CA VAL A 60 -3.17 -4.31 -2.20
C VAL A 60 -3.83 -5.59 -1.69
N ALA A 61 -3.18 -6.75 -1.84
CA ALA A 61 -3.68 -8.00 -1.29
C ALA A 61 -3.53 -8.07 0.24
N ASP A 62 -2.51 -7.43 0.81
CA ASP A 62 -2.39 -7.29 2.27
C ASP A 62 -3.49 -6.37 2.83
N THR A 63 -3.79 -5.26 2.16
CA THR A 63 -4.95 -4.43 2.52
C THR A 63 -6.25 -5.24 2.50
N ALA A 64 -6.47 -6.07 1.46
CA ALA A 64 -7.64 -6.95 1.40
C ALA A 64 -7.65 -7.98 2.55
N ARG A 65 -6.50 -8.60 2.86
CA ARG A 65 -6.35 -9.53 3.98
C ARG A 65 -6.66 -8.86 5.32
N LEU A 66 -6.23 -7.61 5.53
CA LEU A 66 -6.56 -6.87 6.75
C LEU A 66 -8.06 -6.64 6.90
N HIS A 67 -8.79 -6.34 5.82
CA HIS A 67 -10.25 -6.23 5.87
C HIS A 67 -10.90 -7.56 6.27
N VAL A 68 -10.43 -8.68 5.70
CA VAL A 68 -10.92 -10.02 6.04
C VAL A 68 -10.59 -10.40 7.49
N ALA A 69 -9.36 -10.14 7.94
CA ALA A 69 -8.94 -10.38 9.32
C ALA A 69 -9.78 -9.56 10.32
N ALA A 70 -10.01 -8.29 10.03
CA ALA A 70 -10.83 -7.40 10.87
C ALA A 70 -12.31 -7.81 10.93
N LEU A 71 -12.80 -8.50 9.89
CA LEU A 71 -14.17 -9.02 9.84
C LEU A 71 -14.31 -10.34 10.61
N LEU A 72 -13.37 -11.27 10.41
CA LEU A 72 -13.48 -12.65 10.89
C LEU A 72 -12.91 -12.88 12.29
N ASN A 73 -11.86 -12.16 12.68
CA ASN A 73 -11.25 -12.33 13.99
C ASN A 73 -12.11 -11.65 15.07
N THR A 74 -12.84 -12.44 15.85
CA THR A 74 -13.74 -11.94 16.90
C THR A 74 -13.04 -11.20 18.04
N LYS A 75 -11.71 -11.27 18.12
CA LYS A 75 -10.89 -10.53 19.09
C LYS A 75 -10.55 -9.11 18.61
N VAL A 76 -10.82 -8.79 17.34
CA VAL A 76 -10.60 -7.45 16.78
C VAL A 76 -11.89 -6.67 16.93
N GLU A 77 -11.91 -5.78 17.90
CA GLU A 77 -13.07 -4.97 18.23
C GLU A 77 -12.66 -3.53 18.49
N ASN A 78 -13.32 -2.62 17.77
CA ASN A 78 -13.07 -1.18 17.87
C ASN A 78 -11.63 -0.76 17.56
N GLU A 79 -10.97 -1.45 16.62
CA GLU A 79 -9.57 -1.19 16.26
C GLU A 79 -9.42 -0.25 15.04
N ARG A 80 -8.34 0.55 15.07
CA ARG A 80 -7.79 1.28 13.91
C ARG A 80 -6.54 0.53 13.44
N ILE A 81 -6.66 -0.18 12.34
CA ILE A 81 -5.62 -1.06 11.80
C ILE A 81 -4.87 -0.30 10.72
N PHE A 82 -3.61 0.05 11.01
CA PHE A 82 -2.77 0.83 10.12
C PHE A 82 -2.04 -0.08 9.13
N GLY A 83 -2.53 -0.14 7.89
CA GLY A 83 -1.91 -0.87 6.78
C GLY A 83 -0.74 -0.09 6.17
N PHE A 84 0.39 -0.06 6.88
CA PHE A 84 1.60 0.68 6.54
C PHE A 84 2.80 -0.28 6.62
N ALA A 85 3.18 -0.89 5.50
CA ALA A 85 4.18 -1.96 5.48
C ALA A 85 5.61 -1.43 5.71
N ALA A 86 6.05 -0.47 4.89
CA ALA A 86 7.30 0.27 5.10
C ALA A 86 7.26 1.64 4.40
N PRO A 87 8.12 2.60 4.78
CA PRO A 87 8.39 3.80 3.98
C PRO A 87 8.93 3.45 2.59
N TYR A 88 8.60 4.25 1.58
CA TYR A 88 9.21 4.14 0.25
C TYR A 88 9.69 5.50 -0.27
N THR A 89 10.46 5.47 -1.34
CA THR A 89 10.80 6.66 -2.14
C THR A 89 10.55 6.37 -3.61
N TRP A 90 10.29 7.43 -4.39
CA TRP A 90 10.15 7.28 -5.84
C TRP A 90 11.45 6.86 -6.51
N ASN A 91 12.63 7.26 -5.99
CA ASN A 91 13.91 6.76 -6.50
C ASN A 91 14.09 5.27 -6.20
N GLY A 92 13.60 4.78 -5.04
CA GLY A 92 13.56 3.35 -4.74
C GLY A 92 12.69 2.56 -5.72
N ILE A 93 11.51 3.10 -6.07
CA ILE A 93 10.65 2.53 -7.12
C ILE A 93 11.35 2.55 -8.48
N LEU A 94 11.97 3.67 -8.88
CA LEU A 94 12.72 3.76 -10.13
C LEU A 94 13.87 2.76 -10.20
N ALA A 95 14.59 2.55 -9.09
CA ALA A 95 15.64 1.54 -8.99
C ALA A 95 15.08 0.11 -9.19
N ILE A 96 13.95 -0.22 -8.57
CA ILE A 96 13.25 -1.49 -8.79
C ILE A 96 12.86 -1.64 -10.26
N LEU A 97 12.26 -0.62 -10.87
CA LEU A 97 11.83 -0.67 -12.27
C LEU A 97 13.00 -0.86 -13.25
N ARG A 98 14.12 -0.16 -13.03
CA ARG A 98 15.34 -0.33 -13.84
C ARG A 98 15.93 -1.74 -13.70
N SER A 99 15.89 -2.32 -12.50
CA SER A 99 16.31 -3.70 -12.25
C SER A 99 15.42 -4.71 -12.99
N LEU A 100 14.10 -4.54 -12.93
CA LEU A 100 13.13 -5.42 -13.57
C LEU A 100 13.12 -5.30 -15.11
N TYR A 101 13.41 -4.12 -15.65
CA TYR A 101 13.35 -3.83 -17.09
C TYR A 101 14.62 -3.11 -17.59
N PRO A 102 15.78 -3.80 -17.63
CA PRO A 102 17.06 -3.17 -17.99
C PRO A 102 17.13 -2.64 -19.44
N GLY A 103 16.24 -3.11 -20.32
CA GLY A 103 16.13 -2.63 -21.70
C GLY A 103 15.24 -1.40 -21.89
N LYS A 104 14.59 -0.90 -20.83
CA LYS A 104 13.70 0.26 -20.88
C LYS A 104 14.35 1.47 -20.22
N THR A 105 14.28 2.62 -20.88
CA THR A 105 14.71 3.88 -20.29
C THR A 105 13.65 4.41 -19.34
N PHE A 106 14.04 4.70 -18.10
CA PHE A 106 13.21 5.35 -17.09
C PHE A 106 13.75 6.75 -16.79
N PRO A 107 12.92 7.64 -16.21
CA PRO A 107 13.38 8.96 -15.76
C PRO A 107 14.58 8.86 -14.82
N GLU A 108 15.43 9.89 -14.82
CA GLU A 108 16.50 10.05 -13.84
C GLU A 108 15.96 10.17 -12.41
N ASP A 109 16.84 9.91 -11.45
CA ASP A 109 16.54 10.07 -10.03
C ASP A 109 16.09 11.50 -9.70
N PHE A 110 15.11 11.62 -8.81
CA PHE A 110 14.65 12.92 -8.35
C PHE A 110 15.69 13.53 -7.40
N PRO A 111 15.95 14.85 -7.47
CA PRO A 111 16.91 15.52 -6.58
C PRO A 111 16.57 15.40 -5.10
N VAL A 112 15.29 15.28 -4.77
CA VAL A 112 14.78 15.08 -3.41
C VAL A 112 14.02 13.77 -3.38
N SER A 113 14.46 12.85 -2.52
CA SER A 113 13.87 11.50 -2.37
C SER A 113 14.03 11.01 -0.94
N GLU A 114 13.37 11.70 -0.01
CA GLU A 114 13.40 11.36 1.40
C GLU A 114 12.34 10.32 1.75
N VAL A 115 12.67 9.40 2.65
CA VAL A 115 11.67 8.58 3.32
C VAL A 115 10.91 9.40 4.35
N THR A 116 9.64 9.06 4.57
CA THR A 116 8.87 9.71 5.64
C THR A 116 9.47 9.44 7.01
N LYS A 117 9.46 10.47 7.86
CA LYS A 117 9.88 10.38 9.27
C LYS A 117 8.70 10.11 10.22
N VAL A 118 7.49 10.04 9.67
CA VAL A 118 6.26 9.77 10.41
C VAL A 118 6.26 8.31 10.84
N LYS A 119 6.19 8.09 12.16
CA LYS A 119 6.01 6.77 12.75
C LYS A 119 4.52 6.43 12.82
N VAL A 120 4.18 5.20 12.48
CA VAL A 120 2.81 4.69 12.45
C VAL A 120 2.77 3.35 13.20
N PRO A 121 1.75 3.07 14.02
CA PRO A 121 1.64 1.82 14.77
C PRO A 121 1.18 0.66 13.86
N SER A 122 2.05 0.22 12.95
CA SER A 122 1.74 -0.82 11.94
C SER A 122 1.94 -2.25 12.44
N GLU A 123 2.55 -2.43 13.61
CA GLU A 123 2.86 -3.75 14.19
C GLU A 123 1.60 -4.59 14.40
N ARG A 124 0.49 -3.94 14.80
CA ARG A 124 -0.79 -4.61 15.00
C ARG A 124 -1.33 -5.20 13.70
N ALA A 125 -1.23 -4.46 12.60
CA ALA A 125 -1.70 -4.91 11.30
C ALA A 125 -0.88 -6.10 10.80
N GLU A 126 0.45 -6.07 10.97
CA GLU A 126 1.30 -7.21 10.60
C GLU A 126 1.00 -8.44 11.46
N SER A 127 0.74 -8.27 12.77
CA SER A 127 0.33 -9.37 13.65
C SER A 127 -0.93 -10.04 13.14
N LEU A 128 -1.94 -9.26 12.71
CA LEU A 128 -3.17 -9.81 12.14
C LEU A 128 -2.94 -10.61 10.86
N LEU A 129 -2.03 -10.16 9.99
CA LEU A 129 -1.66 -10.94 8.80
C LEU A 129 -1.01 -12.27 9.18
N LYS A 130 -0.11 -12.27 10.17
CA LYS A 130 0.55 -13.48 10.66
C LYS A 130 -0.42 -14.43 11.33
N GLU A 131 -1.30 -13.93 12.18
CA GLU A 131 -2.30 -14.71 12.93
C GLU A 131 -3.33 -15.38 12.00
N VAL A 132 -3.82 -14.66 11.00
CA VAL A 132 -4.94 -15.13 10.15
C VAL A 132 -4.45 -15.83 8.88
N PHE A 133 -3.33 -15.37 8.30
CA PHE A 133 -2.84 -15.83 6.99
C PHE A 133 -1.44 -16.45 7.03
N GLY A 134 -0.80 -16.53 8.21
CA GLY A 134 0.51 -17.17 8.39
C GLY A 134 1.67 -16.43 7.72
N LYS A 135 1.50 -15.16 7.33
CA LYS A 135 2.51 -14.38 6.61
C LYS A 135 2.52 -12.91 7.04
N GLY A 136 3.68 -12.26 6.92
CA GLY A 136 3.84 -10.82 7.11
C GLY A 136 3.58 -10.03 5.83
N TRP A 137 4.10 -8.80 5.79
CA TRP A 137 3.97 -7.90 4.63
C TRP A 137 4.63 -8.45 3.37
N VAL A 138 4.00 -8.22 2.23
CA VAL A 138 4.63 -8.36 0.91
C VAL A 138 5.62 -7.20 0.69
N SER A 139 6.75 -7.50 0.04
CA SER A 139 7.81 -6.52 -0.21
C SER A 139 7.40 -5.43 -1.20
N LEU A 140 8.10 -4.29 -1.18
CA LEU A 140 7.89 -3.22 -2.16
C LEU A 140 8.22 -3.71 -3.57
N GLU A 141 9.29 -4.47 -3.73
CA GLU A 141 9.72 -5.02 -5.02
C GLU A 141 8.64 -5.92 -5.63
N ASP A 142 8.09 -6.85 -4.86
CA ASP A 142 7.01 -7.72 -5.31
C ASP A 142 5.74 -6.91 -5.62
N SER A 143 5.40 -5.93 -4.79
CA SER A 143 4.23 -5.07 -5.01
C SER A 143 4.35 -4.24 -6.29
N VAL A 144 5.55 -3.71 -6.60
CA VAL A 144 5.82 -3.01 -7.86
C VAL A 144 5.74 -3.96 -9.04
N LYS A 145 6.38 -5.14 -8.93
CA LYS A 145 6.35 -6.18 -9.97
C LYS A 145 4.93 -6.62 -10.31
N GLU A 146 4.11 -6.90 -9.30
CA GLU A 146 2.70 -7.25 -9.44
C GLU A 146 1.89 -6.12 -10.07
N THR A 147 2.19 -4.86 -9.70
CA THR A 147 1.52 -3.70 -10.31
C THR A 147 1.80 -3.66 -11.80
N VAL A 148 3.08 -3.69 -12.20
CA VAL A 148 3.48 -3.57 -13.61
C VAL A 148 2.93 -4.74 -14.43
N ALA A 149 2.99 -5.97 -13.91
CA ALA A 149 2.44 -7.14 -14.59
C ALA A 149 0.92 -7.04 -14.84
N GLY A 150 0.18 -6.31 -14.00
CA GLY A 150 -1.25 -6.05 -14.21
C GLY A 150 -1.57 -4.88 -15.14
N LEU A 151 -0.55 -4.18 -15.66
CA LEU A 151 -0.70 -3.07 -16.60
C LEU A 151 -0.48 -3.49 -18.07
N GLU A 152 0.12 -4.66 -18.28
CA GLU A 152 0.24 -5.33 -19.59
C GLU A 152 -1.07 -6.01 -19.99
#